data_AF-A0A535BTL9-F1
#
_entry.id   AF-A0A535BTL9-F1
#
_cell.length_a   1.000
_cell.length_b   1.000
_cell.length_c   1.000
_cell.angle_alpha   90.00
_cell.angle_beta   90.00
_cell.angle_gamma   90.00
#
_symmetry.space_group_name_H-M   'P 1'
#
loop_
_entity.id
_entity.type
_entity.pdbx_description
1 polymer ?
#
loop_
_entity_poly.entity_id
_entity_poly.type
_entity_poly.pdbx_seq_one_letter_code
_entity_poly.pdbx_strand_id
1 'polypeptide(L)'
;MYHLFMPDIERSATEGRLLALLTSTPGQEFHTRDLVRRIQGSPRPVQLALEKLLRQGLVESRRVGPLRMWHMDPANPVYPALRDLYARTVGLVAQLRAILAREPGVRCAFVFGSYARGDDDVRSDVDVLIVGEQRGHDFLEKLQSLEATLGREINPVVWSERDLLTRVRARAPFLMTLLAEPKIWIVGDEDEFNTRTRELARTSSRGGSRDTARPSRRRGKGPSRGTQPRARSLTRRSRS
;
A
#
# COMPACT_ATOMS: atom_id res chain seq x y z
N MET A 1 -4.63 13.90 38.73
CA MET A 1 -4.13 12.54 38.45
C MET A 1 -5.29 11.74 37.92
N TYR A 2 -5.48 11.74 36.59
CA TYR A 2 -6.58 10.98 35.98
C TYR A 2 -6.18 9.51 36.00
N HIS A 3 -6.80 8.72 36.87
CA HIS A 3 -6.78 7.28 36.77
C HIS A 3 -7.34 6.92 35.38
N LEU A 4 -6.47 6.51 34.46
CA LEU A 4 -6.86 5.73 33.31
C LEU A 4 -7.45 4.42 33.86
N PHE A 5 -8.76 4.46 34.11
CA PHE A 5 -9.56 3.28 34.31
C PHE A 5 -9.50 2.53 32.97
N MET A 6 -8.55 1.59 32.84
CA MET A 6 -8.63 0.58 31.80
C MET A 6 -9.60 -0.47 32.31
N PRO A 7 -10.90 -0.44 31.94
CA PRO A 7 -11.82 -1.48 32.36
C PRO A 7 -11.29 -2.83 31.87
N ASP A 8 -11.39 -3.86 32.72
CA ASP A 8 -10.99 -5.24 32.44
C ASP A 8 -11.27 -5.64 30.99
N ILE A 9 -10.20 -5.72 30.22
CA ILE A 9 -10.21 -6.19 28.83
C ILE A 9 -10.21 -7.72 28.86
N GLU A 10 -11.20 -8.33 29.50
CA GLU A 10 -11.59 -9.70 29.16
C GLU A 10 -12.34 -9.61 27.81
N ARG A 11 -11.56 -9.59 26.72
CA ARG A 11 -12.08 -9.44 25.35
C ARG A 11 -12.78 -10.72 24.92
N SER A 12 -14.11 -10.69 24.90
CA SER A 12 -14.84 -11.63 24.05
C SER A 12 -14.40 -11.41 22.60
N ALA A 13 -14.23 -12.49 21.82
CA ALA A 13 -13.80 -12.39 20.42
C ALA A 13 -14.73 -11.47 19.59
N THR A 14 -16.01 -11.37 19.98
CA THR A 14 -17.00 -10.46 19.40
C THR A 14 -16.70 -8.99 19.67
N GLU A 15 -16.37 -8.61 20.92
CA GLU A 15 -15.95 -7.23 21.25
C GLU A 15 -14.70 -6.83 20.48
N GLY A 16 -13.74 -7.76 20.40
CA GLY A 16 -12.54 -7.56 19.60
C GLY A 16 -12.84 -7.23 18.14
N ARG A 17 -13.69 -8.02 17.48
CA ARG A 17 -14.07 -7.77 16.09
C ARG A 17 -14.90 -6.50 15.90
N LEU A 18 -15.79 -6.16 16.84
CA LEU A 18 -16.55 -4.91 16.80
C LEU A 18 -15.64 -3.69 16.90
N LEU A 19 -14.73 -3.67 17.88
CA LEU A 19 -13.77 -2.58 18.06
C LEU A 19 -12.82 -2.49 16.86
N ALA A 20 -12.37 -3.61 16.29
CA ALA A 20 -11.57 -3.60 15.06
C ALA A 20 -12.30 -2.90 13.90
N LEU A 21 -13.58 -3.24 13.68
CA LEU A 21 -14.39 -2.65 12.63
C LEU A 21 -14.65 -1.16 12.89
N LEU A 22 -15.17 -0.81 14.07
CA LEU A 22 -15.58 0.56 14.41
C LEU A 22 -14.38 1.52 14.47
N THR A 23 -13.21 1.06 14.93
CA THR A 23 -11.99 1.90 14.91
C THR A 23 -11.46 2.15 13.50
N SER A 24 -11.64 1.19 12.57
CA SER A 24 -11.27 1.34 11.16
C SER A 24 -12.28 2.13 10.31
N THR A 25 -13.41 2.52 10.90
CA THR A 25 -14.51 3.25 10.24
C THR A 25 -14.99 4.42 11.10
N PRO A 26 -14.10 5.38 11.42
CA PRO A 26 -14.41 6.52 12.30
C PRO A 26 -15.64 7.29 11.86
N GLY A 27 -16.52 7.60 12.83
CA GLY A 27 -17.71 8.42 12.59
C GLY A 27 -18.79 7.76 11.72
N GLN A 28 -18.55 6.57 11.15
CA GLN A 28 -19.60 5.84 10.45
C GLN A 28 -20.53 5.15 11.41
N GLU A 29 -21.80 5.27 11.08
CA GLU A 29 -22.87 4.64 11.79
C GLU A 29 -23.31 3.33 11.13
N PHE A 30 -23.50 2.32 11.97
CA PHE A 30 -23.98 1.02 11.54
C PHE A 30 -25.21 0.62 12.34
N HIS A 31 -26.21 0.05 11.68
CA HIS A 31 -27.26 -0.64 12.41
C HIS A 31 -26.78 -2.02 12.86
N THR A 32 -27.37 -2.56 13.94
CA THR A 32 -26.93 -3.85 14.53
C THR A 32 -26.79 -4.98 13.50
N ARG A 33 -27.74 -5.12 12.55
CA ARG A 33 -27.69 -6.21 11.53
C ARG A 33 -26.50 -6.11 10.58
N ASP A 34 -25.98 -4.92 10.30
CA ASP A 34 -24.81 -4.73 9.44
C ASP A 34 -23.56 -5.17 10.17
N LEU A 35 -23.44 -4.79 11.44
CA LEU A 35 -22.35 -5.22 12.30
C LEU A 35 -22.30 -6.74 12.42
N VAL A 36 -23.45 -7.37 12.66
CA VAL A 36 -23.60 -8.84 12.68
C VAL A 36 -23.03 -9.47 11.41
N ARG A 37 -23.40 -8.95 10.23
CA ARG A 37 -22.92 -9.47 8.94
C ARG A 37 -21.42 -9.24 8.74
N ARG A 38 -20.94 -8.02 8.97
CA ARG A 38 -19.54 -7.61 8.73
C ARG A 38 -18.56 -8.38 9.60
N ILE A 39 -18.88 -8.60 10.88
CA ILE A 39 -18.01 -9.34 11.78
C ILE A 39 -18.26 -10.86 11.77
N GLN A 40 -19.16 -11.33 10.90
CA GLN A 40 -19.64 -12.72 10.81
C GLN A 40 -20.05 -13.26 12.19
N GLY A 41 -20.78 -12.44 12.95
CA GLY A 41 -21.19 -12.73 14.33
C GLY A 41 -22.63 -13.22 14.44
N SER A 42 -23.00 -13.67 15.64
CA SER A 42 -24.39 -14.00 15.98
C SER A 42 -25.12 -12.80 16.59
N PRO A 43 -26.42 -12.57 16.30
CA PRO A 43 -27.15 -11.37 16.74
C PRO A 43 -27.10 -11.10 18.24
N ARG A 44 -27.31 -12.14 19.06
CA ARG A 44 -27.39 -11.98 20.52
C ARG A 44 -26.03 -11.61 21.16
N PRO A 45 -24.92 -12.33 20.88
CA PRO A 45 -23.58 -11.91 21.32
C PRO A 45 -23.19 -10.50 20.85
N VAL A 46 -23.51 -10.15 19.61
CA VAL A 46 -23.22 -8.82 19.06
C VAL A 46 -23.96 -7.74 19.85
N GLN A 47 -25.25 -7.92 20.11
CA GLN A 47 -26.02 -6.95 20.91
C GLN A 47 -25.44 -6.82 22.32
N LEU A 48 -25.13 -7.93 23.00
CA LEU A 48 -24.57 -7.89 24.34
C LEU A 48 -23.22 -7.16 24.39
N ALA A 49 -22.36 -7.41 23.40
CA ALA A 49 -21.08 -6.73 23.25
C ALA A 49 -21.26 -5.23 23.00
N LEU A 50 -22.17 -4.83 22.10
CA LEU A 50 -22.45 -3.42 21.83
C LEU A 50 -22.96 -2.67 23.07
N GLU A 51 -23.86 -3.27 23.84
CA GLU A 51 -24.32 -2.66 25.10
C GLU A 51 -23.19 -2.56 26.14
N LYS A 52 -22.28 -3.54 26.17
CA LYS A 52 -21.11 -3.51 27.07
C LYS A 52 -20.16 -2.38 26.67
N LEU A 53 -19.83 -2.27 25.39
CA LEU A 53 -18.96 -1.22 24.86
C LEU A 53 -19.55 0.18 25.06
N LEU A 54 -20.88 0.31 24.93
CA LEU A 54 -21.61 1.55 25.24
C LEU A 54 -21.49 1.92 26.72
N ARG A 55 -21.69 0.97 27.63
CA ARG A 55 -21.51 1.22 29.08
C ARG A 55 -20.07 1.60 29.45
N GLN A 56 -19.09 1.12 28.68
CA GLN A 56 -17.68 1.48 28.84
C GLN A 56 -17.33 2.83 28.22
N GLY A 57 -18.26 3.49 27.52
CA GLY A 57 -17.99 4.74 26.81
C GLY A 57 -17.07 4.60 25.60
N LEU A 58 -16.93 3.37 25.06
CA LEU A 58 -16.09 3.10 23.89
C LEU A 58 -16.85 3.22 22.56
N VAL A 59 -18.16 3.07 22.60
CA VAL A 59 -19.06 3.11 21.45
C VAL A 59 -20.26 3.97 21.81
N GLU A 60 -20.75 4.75 20.86
CA GLU A 60 -21.95 5.56 21.01
C GLU A 60 -23.11 4.96 20.22
N SER A 61 -24.33 5.32 20.61
CA SER A 61 -25.52 4.89 19.88
C SER A 61 -26.56 5.99 19.79
N ARG A 62 -27.19 6.12 18.62
CA ARG A 62 -28.34 7.00 18.43
C ARG A 62 -29.50 6.27 17.76
N ARG A 63 -30.72 6.78 17.94
CA ARG A 63 -31.91 6.26 17.26
C ARG A 63 -32.21 7.06 16.00
N VAL A 64 -32.46 6.36 14.91
CA VAL A 64 -32.91 6.92 13.64
C VAL A 64 -34.16 6.16 13.21
N GLY A 65 -35.33 6.75 13.50
CA GLY A 65 -36.62 6.05 13.39
C GLY A 65 -36.64 4.79 14.26
N PRO A 66 -36.94 3.60 13.70
CA PRO A 66 -36.92 2.34 14.46
C PRO A 66 -35.52 1.74 14.63
N LEU A 67 -34.50 2.29 13.95
CA LEU A 67 -33.15 1.73 13.94
C LEU A 67 -32.31 2.31 15.08
N ARG A 68 -31.51 1.46 15.70
CA ARG A 68 -30.42 1.88 16.57
C ARG A 68 -29.12 1.81 15.79
N MET A 69 -28.49 2.97 15.67
CA MET A 69 -27.23 3.18 14.98
C MET A 69 -26.11 3.20 16.01
N TRP A 70 -24.97 2.63 15.65
CA TRP A 70 -23.79 2.51 16.48
C TRP A 70 -22.58 3.08 15.75
N HIS A 71 -21.75 3.84 16.44
CA HIS A 71 -20.50 4.36 15.90
C HIS A 71 -19.48 4.55 17.02
N MET A 72 -18.23 4.76 16.64
CA MET A 72 -17.20 5.24 17.55
C MET A 72 -16.87 6.67 17.18
N ASP A 73 -17.01 7.59 18.12
CA ASP A 73 -16.71 9.01 17.91
C ASP A 73 -15.18 9.21 17.83
N PRO A 74 -14.63 9.76 16.72
CA PRO A 74 -13.22 10.10 16.63
C PRO A 74 -12.76 11.14 17.65
N ALA A 75 -13.68 11.95 18.19
CA ALA A 75 -13.40 12.91 19.26
C ALA A 75 -13.26 12.25 20.64
N ASN A 76 -13.57 10.94 20.77
CA ASN A 76 -13.38 10.21 22.00
C ASN A 76 -11.87 10.12 22.34
N PRO A 77 -11.41 10.53 23.54
CA PRO A 77 -9.99 10.53 23.89
C PRO A 77 -9.29 9.16 23.80
N VAL A 78 -10.06 8.07 23.89
CA VAL A 78 -9.54 6.70 23.83
C VAL A 78 -9.44 6.20 22.37
N TYR A 79 -10.11 6.86 21.42
CA TYR A 79 -10.13 6.48 20.01
C TYR A 79 -8.75 6.32 19.39
N PRO A 80 -7.81 7.29 19.49
CA PRO A 80 -6.49 7.16 18.85
C PRO A 80 -5.72 5.92 19.32
N ALA A 81 -5.75 5.64 20.64
CA ALA A 81 -5.07 4.49 21.22
C ALA A 81 -5.71 3.16 20.77
N LEU A 82 -7.04 3.08 20.72
CA LEU A 82 -7.73 1.88 20.24
C LEU A 82 -7.53 1.68 18.74
N ARG A 83 -7.64 2.73 17.93
CA ARG A 83 -7.37 2.67 16.49
C ARG A 83 -5.97 2.12 16.24
N ASP A 84 -4.96 2.68 16.88
CA ASP A 84 -3.58 2.25 16.67
C ASP A 84 -3.37 0.79 17.11
N LEU A 85 -3.93 0.40 18.25
CA LEU A 85 -3.89 -0.98 18.74
C LEU A 85 -4.56 -1.94 17.75
N TYR A 86 -5.79 -1.66 17.35
CA TYR A 86 -6.59 -2.55 16.51
C TYR A 86 -6.09 -2.58 15.07
N ALA A 87 -5.65 -1.45 14.51
CA ALA A 87 -5.02 -1.41 13.19
C ALA A 87 -3.81 -2.35 13.15
N ARG A 88 -2.91 -2.29 14.16
CA ARG A 88 -1.70 -3.12 14.22
C ARG A 88 -1.96 -4.60 14.47
N THR A 89 -3.04 -4.94 15.18
CA THR A 89 -3.25 -6.32 15.68
C THR A 89 -4.29 -7.12 14.89
N VAL A 90 -5.33 -6.50 14.35
CA VAL A 90 -6.45 -7.22 13.70
C VAL A 90 -7.12 -6.48 12.53
N GLY A 91 -6.83 -5.18 12.35
CA GLY A 91 -7.43 -4.33 11.33
C GLY A 91 -6.71 -4.36 9.98
N LEU A 92 -6.98 -3.35 9.16
CA LEU A 92 -6.41 -3.15 7.82
C LEU A 92 -4.89 -3.35 7.78
N VAL A 93 -4.16 -2.70 8.68
CA VAL A 93 -2.68 -2.74 8.72
C VAL A 93 -2.16 -4.16 9.00
N ALA A 94 -2.81 -4.90 9.91
CA ALA A 94 -2.46 -6.30 10.17
C ALA A 94 -2.73 -7.21 8.96
N GLN A 95 -3.84 -7.00 8.25
CA GLN A 95 -4.20 -7.80 7.07
C GLN A 95 -3.30 -7.48 5.87
N LEU A 96 -3.02 -6.19 5.63
CA LEU A 96 -2.01 -5.76 4.65
C LEU A 96 -0.66 -6.39 4.97
N ARG A 97 -0.24 -6.39 6.25
CA ARG A 97 1.01 -7.02 6.67
C ARG A 97 1.03 -8.52 6.37
N ALA A 98 -0.08 -9.23 6.60
CA ALA A 98 -0.16 -10.67 6.32
C ALA A 98 0.07 -11.02 4.84
N ILE A 99 -0.30 -10.12 3.93
CA ILE A 99 -0.09 -10.27 2.48
C ILE A 99 1.30 -9.75 2.09
N LEU A 100 1.57 -8.46 2.37
CA LEU A 100 2.76 -7.75 1.86
C LEU A 100 4.07 -8.26 2.46
N ALA A 101 4.08 -8.68 3.74
CA ALA A 101 5.31 -9.18 4.37
C ALA A 101 5.73 -10.57 3.86
N ARG A 102 4.81 -11.31 3.23
CA ARG A 102 5.07 -12.64 2.66
C ARG A 102 5.33 -12.61 1.16
N GLU A 103 5.06 -11.48 0.50
CA GLU A 103 5.16 -11.36 -0.94
C GLU A 103 6.64 -11.24 -1.39
N PRO A 104 7.17 -12.22 -2.14
CA PRO A 104 8.55 -12.18 -2.59
C PRO A 104 8.75 -11.06 -3.61
N GLY A 105 9.45 -10.00 -3.22
CA GLY A 105 9.73 -8.86 -4.09
C GLY A 105 9.36 -7.53 -3.48
N VAL A 106 8.44 -7.51 -2.50
CA VAL A 106 8.19 -6.32 -1.67
C VAL A 106 9.43 -6.06 -0.82
N ARG A 107 9.89 -4.81 -0.84
CA ARG A 107 11.07 -4.34 -0.11
C ARG A 107 10.70 -3.39 1.02
N CYS A 108 9.75 -2.51 0.76
CA CYS A 108 9.10 -1.75 1.81
C CYS A 108 7.65 -1.45 1.40
N ALA A 109 6.80 -1.25 2.39
CA ALA A 109 5.43 -0.85 2.17
C ALA A 109 4.90 -0.08 3.38
N PHE A 110 4.11 0.95 3.14
CA PHE A 110 3.46 1.72 4.20
C PHE A 110 2.16 2.35 3.71
N VAL A 111 1.23 2.54 4.64
CA VAL A 111 0.01 3.34 4.42
C VAL A 111 0.37 4.81 4.63
N PHE A 112 -0.13 5.67 3.75
CA PHE A 112 0.00 7.14 3.84
C PHE A 112 -1.36 7.81 3.69
N GLY A 113 -1.38 9.13 3.54
CA GLY A 113 -2.63 9.86 3.26
C GLY A 113 -3.52 10.02 4.49
N SER A 114 -4.82 10.17 4.24
CA SER A 114 -5.81 10.47 5.29
C SER A 114 -5.83 9.40 6.38
N TYR A 115 -5.65 8.12 6.02
CA TYR A 115 -5.64 7.01 6.97
C TYR A 115 -4.45 7.09 7.94
N ALA A 116 -3.26 7.42 7.42
CA ALA A 116 -2.07 7.56 8.24
C ALA A 116 -2.09 8.83 9.12
N ARG A 117 -2.74 9.90 8.64
CA ARG A 117 -2.98 11.12 9.44
C ARG A 117 -4.07 10.93 10.49
N GLY A 118 -4.98 9.99 10.25
CA GLY A 118 -6.14 9.76 11.10
C GLY A 118 -7.33 10.67 10.80
N ASP A 119 -7.30 11.33 9.64
CA ASP A 119 -8.37 12.19 9.11
C ASP A 119 -9.22 11.42 8.08
N ASP A 120 -9.03 10.10 7.92
CA ASP A 120 -9.78 9.33 6.96
C ASP A 120 -11.25 9.25 7.33
N ASP A 121 -12.11 9.43 6.33
CA ASP A 121 -13.50 9.01 6.43
C ASP A 121 -13.64 7.59 5.88
N VAL A 122 -14.81 7.01 6.12
CA VAL A 122 -15.13 5.65 5.69
C VAL A 122 -15.15 5.46 4.18
N ARG A 123 -15.40 6.52 3.42
CA ARG A 123 -15.43 6.49 1.96
C ARG A 123 -14.04 6.70 1.37
N SER A 124 -13.09 7.15 2.19
CA SER A 124 -11.74 7.41 1.78
C SER A 124 -11.05 6.08 1.49
N ASP A 125 -10.44 6.04 0.30
CA ASP A 125 -9.52 5.01 -0.11
C ASP A 125 -8.33 4.93 0.85
N VAL A 126 -7.74 3.75 0.92
CA VAL A 126 -6.51 3.52 1.67
C VAL A 126 -5.34 3.62 0.69
N ASP A 127 -4.60 4.72 0.77
CA ASP A 127 -3.39 4.91 0.00
C ASP A 127 -2.23 4.07 0.55
N VAL A 128 -1.69 3.16 -0.27
CA VAL A 128 -0.57 2.28 0.12
C VAL A 128 0.59 2.45 -0.84
N LEU A 129 1.76 2.86 -0.34
CA LEU A 129 2.98 2.83 -1.14
C LEU A 129 3.62 1.45 -1.00
N ILE A 130 4.00 0.85 -2.13
CA ILE A 130 4.69 -0.42 -2.19
C ILE A 130 5.93 -0.26 -3.06
N VAL A 131 7.11 -0.49 -2.49
CA VAL A 131 8.36 -0.54 -3.25
C VAL A 131 8.83 -1.97 -3.39
N GLY A 132 9.08 -2.40 -4.61
CA GLY A 132 9.51 -3.76 -4.90
C GLY A 132 9.47 -4.09 -6.39
N GLU A 133 10.07 -5.21 -6.76
CA GLU A 133 9.91 -5.76 -8.10
C GLU A 133 8.69 -6.68 -8.09
N GLN A 134 7.57 -6.23 -8.65
CA GLN A 134 6.36 -7.02 -8.68
C GLN A 134 6.49 -8.23 -9.62
N ARG A 135 5.99 -9.38 -9.14
CA ARG A 135 5.80 -10.58 -9.94
C ARG A 135 4.29 -10.86 -10.05
N GLY A 136 3.65 -10.27 -11.06
CA GLY A 136 2.45 -10.83 -11.69
C GLY A 136 1.07 -10.52 -11.09
N HIS A 137 0.05 -10.94 -11.85
CA HIS A 137 -1.40 -10.76 -11.65
C HIS A 137 -1.88 -11.18 -10.26
N ASP A 138 -1.28 -12.23 -9.68
CA ASP A 138 -1.60 -12.80 -8.36
C ASP A 138 -1.54 -11.79 -7.21
N PHE A 139 -0.67 -10.78 -7.29
CA PHE A 139 -0.53 -9.78 -6.24
C PHE A 139 -1.74 -8.83 -6.16
N LEU A 140 -2.23 -8.39 -7.32
CA LEU A 140 -3.39 -7.50 -7.42
C LEU A 140 -4.68 -8.24 -7.00
N GLU A 141 -4.81 -9.53 -7.32
CA GLU A 141 -5.93 -10.36 -6.88
C GLU A 141 -6.00 -10.52 -5.35
N LYS A 142 -4.84 -10.66 -4.68
CA LYS A 142 -4.75 -10.69 -3.22
C LYS A 142 -5.22 -9.37 -2.59
N LEU A 143 -4.82 -8.24 -3.18
CA LEU A 143 -5.28 -6.92 -2.74
C LEU A 143 -6.79 -6.75 -2.96
N GLN A 144 -7.34 -7.14 -4.11
CA GLN A 144 -8.79 -7.08 -4.37
C GLN A 144 -9.60 -7.94 -3.41
N SER A 145 -9.11 -9.14 -3.10
CA SER A 145 -9.74 -10.02 -2.10
C SER A 145 -9.76 -9.37 -0.71
N LEU A 146 -8.70 -8.61 -0.39
CA LEU A 146 -8.62 -7.85 0.85
C LEU A 146 -9.61 -6.67 0.86
N GLU A 147 -9.73 -5.91 -0.22
CA GLU A 147 -10.74 -4.84 -0.37
C GLU A 147 -12.15 -5.35 -0.10
N ALA A 148 -12.51 -6.50 -0.68
CA ALA A 148 -13.81 -7.13 -0.49
C ALA A 148 -14.06 -7.55 0.98
N THR A 149 -13.01 -7.99 1.67
CA THR A 149 -13.09 -8.39 3.09
C THR A 149 -13.20 -7.18 4.02
N LEU A 150 -12.49 -6.10 3.69
CA LEU A 150 -12.44 -4.87 4.49
C LEU A 150 -13.62 -3.93 4.20
N GLY A 151 -14.25 -4.05 3.02
CA GLY A 151 -15.27 -3.12 2.55
C GLY A 151 -14.75 -1.71 2.31
N ARG A 152 -13.45 -1.58 1.97
CA ARG A 152 -12.77 -0.32 1.66
C ARG A 152 -11.86 -0.53 0.44
N GLU A 153 -11.83 0.46 -0.43
CA GLU A 153 -10.91 0.49 -1.58
C GLU A 153 -9.48 0.72 -1.09
N ILE A 154 -8.54 -0.01 -1.67
CA ILE A 154 -7.11 0.11 -1.44
C ILE A 154 -6.52 0.67 -2.73
N ASN A 155 -5.86 1.82 -2.64
CA ASN A 155 -5.20 2.49 -3.76
C ASN A 155 -3.69 2.26 -3.70
N PRO A 156 -3.15 1.19 -4.32
CA PRO A 156 -1.73 0.89 -4.29
C PRO A 156 -0.93 1.75 -5.28
N VAL A 157 0.03 2.51 -4.76
CA VAL A 157 1.10 3.13 -5.56
C VAL A 157 2.31 2.22 -5.55
N VAL A 158 2.61 1.60 -6.70
CA VAL A 158 3.67 0.60 -6.83
C VAL A 158 4.89 1.19 -7.55
N TRP A 159 6.07 1.11 -6.91
CA TRP A 159 7.34 1.53 -7.50
C TRP A 159 8.37 0.40 -7.50
N SER A 160 9.03 0.20 -8.64
CA SER A 160 10.29 -0.54 -8.64
C SER A 160 11.39 0.24 -7.89
N GLU A 161 12.49 -0.42 -7.54
CA GLU A 161 13.65 0.29 -6.99
C GLU A 161 14.22 1.33 -7.97
N ARG A 162 14.06 1.10 -9.29
CA ARG A 162 14.44 2.05 -10.35
C ARG A 162 13.52 3.27 -10.38
N ASP A 163 12.22 3.05 -10.20
CA ASP A 163 11.22 4.11 -10.10
C ASP A 163 11.46 5.01 -8.89
N LEU A 164 11.75 4.39 -7.74
CA LEU A 164 12.10 5.09 -6.52
C LEU A 164 13.35 5.94 -6.73
N LEU A 165 14.42 5.36 -7.29
CA LEU A 165 15.66 6.09 -7.58
C LEU A 165 15.43 7.30 -8.49
N THR A 166 14.65 7.13 -9.55
CA THR A 166 14.33 8.22 -10.49
C THR A 166 13.62 9.37 -9.76
N ARG A 167 12.67 9.06 -8.88
CA ARG A 167 11.92 10.05 -8.09
C ARG A 167 12.77 10.72 -7.02
N VAL A 168 13.68 9.99 -6.38
CA VAL A 168 14.64 10.55 -5.41
C VAL A 168 15.54 11.57 -6.08
N ARG A 169 16.10 11.23 -7.25
CA ARG A 169 17.00 12.13 -8.02
C ARG A 169 16.29 13.38 -8.50
N ALA A 170 15.07 13.23 -8.99
CA ALA A 170 14.24 14.34 -9.45
C ALA A 170 13.66 15.17 -8.30
N ARG A 171 13.82 14.74 -7.03
CA ARG A 171 13.08 15.28 -5.88
C ARG A 171 11.59 15.44 -6.22
N ALA A 172 11.02 14.37 -6.77
CA ALA A 172 9.66 14.39 -7.29
C ALA A 172 8.69 14.91 -6.22
N PRO A 173 7.80 15.87 -6.54
CA PRO A 173 6.92 16.50 -5.54
C PRO A 173 6.16 15.50 -4.69
N PHE A 174 5.59 14.47 -5.32
CA PHE A 174 4.85 13.41 -4.62
C PHE A 174 5.72 12.64 -3.61
N LEU A 175 6.98 12.30 -3.95
CA LEU A 175 7.90 11.65 -3.00
C LEU A 175 8.20 12.57 -1.81
N MET A 176 8.39 13.87 -2.06
CA MET A 176 8.67 14.83 -0.99
C MET A 176 7.47 14.98 -0.05
N THR A 177 6.25 14.99 -0.58
CA THR A 177 5.02 14.96 0.22
C THR A 177 4.95 13.69 1.06
N LEU A 178 5.13 12.51 0.46
CA LEU A 178 5.12 11.24 1.17
C LEU A 178 6.11 11.21 2.34
N LEU A 179 7.32 11.73 2.13
CA LEU A 179 8.34 11.78 3.17
C LEU A 179 7.95 12.67 4.35
N ALA A 180 7.21 13.75 4.11
CA ALA A 180 6.78 14.70 5.14
C ALA A 180 5.53 14.24 5.91
N GLU A 181 4.71 13.36 5.32
CA GLU A 181 3.48 12.89 5.94
C GLU A 181 3.72 11.75 6.97
N PRO A 182 2.81 11.59 7.94
CA PRO A 182 2.76 10.40 8.80
C PRO A 182 2.63 9.12 7.97
N LYS A 183 3.28 8.06 8.43
CA LYS A 183 3.32 6.76 7.74
C LYS A 183 2.99 5.64 8.72
N ILE A 184 2.17 4.69 8.29
CA ILE A 184 1.99 3.44 9.03
C ILE A 184 2.72 2.33 8.27
N TRP A 185 3.90 1.98 8.77
CA TRP A 185 4.77 0.99 8.16
C TRP A 185 4.17 -0.42 8.21
N ILE A 186 4.12 -1.08 7.04
CA ILE A 186 3.67 -2.47 6.86
C ILE A 186 4.87 -3.40 6.69
N VAL A 187 5.83 -3.03 5.85
CA VAL A 187 7.10 -3.75 5.63
C VAL A 187 8.24 -2.75 5.68
N GLY A 188 9.27 -3.07 6.46
CA GLY A 188 10.39 -2.19 6.78
C GLY A 188 10.00 -1.04 7.70
N ASP A 189 10.85 -0.01 7.75
CA ASP A 189 10.64 1.22 8.51
C ASP A 189 11.25 2.45 7.80
N GLU A 190 11.14 3.62 8.45
CA GLU A 190 11.59 4.90 7.90
C GLU A 190 13.12 4.96 7.74
N ASP A 191 13.86 4.34 8.65
CA ASP A 191 15.32 4.33 8.59
C ASP A 191 15.82 3.42 7.47
N GLU A 192 15.21 2.24 7.30
CA GLU A 192 15.47 1.34 6.20
C GLU A 192 15.14 2.00 4.85
N PHE A 193 14.01 2.70 4.76
CA PHE A 193 13.61 3.43 3.55
C PHE A 193 14.59 4.56 3.21
N ASN A 194 14.95 5.37 4.20
CA ASN A 194 15.92 6.46 4.04
C ASN A 194 17.32 5.93 3.69
N THR A 195 17.73 4.82 4.26
CA THR A 195 19.01 4.17 3.95
C THR A 195 19.01 3.67 2.52
N ARG A 196 17.95 2.97 2.09
CA ARG A 196 17.80 2.45 0.73
C ARG A 196 17.79 3.55 -0.33
N THR A 197 17.05 4.64 -0.10
CA THR A 197 17.03 5.78 -1.03
C THR A 197 18.42 6.40 -1.20
N ARG A 198 19.20 6.52 -0.12
CA ARG A 198 20.59 6.99 -0.15
C ARG A 198 21.52 6.01 -0.86
N GLU A 199 21.39 4.72 -0.61
CA GLU A 199 22.21 3.67 -1.25
C GLU A 199 21.97 3.59 -2.75
N LEU A 200 20.71 3.62 -3.18
CA LEU A 200 20.34 3.65 -4.60
C LEU A 200 20.90 4.92 -5.29
N ALA A 201 20.88 6.07 -4.61
CA ALA A 201 21.46 7.30 -5.12
C ALA A 201 23.00 7.23 -5.27
N ARG A 202 23.70 6.56 -4.34
CA ARG A 202 25.18 6.41 -4.36
C ARG A 202 25.69 5.37 -5.36
N THR A 203 25.00 4.24 -5.50
CA THR A 203 25.43 3.15 -6.38
C THR A 203 25.36 3.54 -7.85
N SER A 204 24.39 4.39 -8.18
CA SER A 204 24.12 4.86 -9.54
C SER A 204 25.01 6.04 -9.99
N SER A 205 25.71 6.73 -9.07
CA SER A 205 26.77 7.70 -9.41
C SER A 205 28.11 7.04 -9.75
N ARG A 206 28.33 5.76 -9.38
CA ARG A 206 29.56 5.02 -9.72
C ARG A 206 29.50 4.34 -11.10
N GLY A 207 28.33 4.25 -11.74
CA GLY A 207 28.15 3.60 -13.06
C GLY A 207 28.26 4.53 -14.28
N GLY A 208 28.49 5.84 -14.09
CA GLY A 208 28.42 6.85 -15.16
C GLY A 208 29.73 7.23 -15.86
N SER A 209 30.79 6.43 -15.80
CA SER A 209 32.07 6.77 -16.46
C SER A 209 32.84 5.54 -16.94
N ARG A 210 32.29 4.79 -17.91
CA ARG A 210 33.07 3.93 -18.81
C ARG A 210 32.37 3.78 -20.16
N ASP A 211 32.27 4.87 -20.92
CA ASP A 211 32.14 4.74 -22.37
C ASP A 211 32.74 5.98 -23.06
N THR A 212 34.07 6.06 -23.06
CA THR A 212 34.79 6.90 -24.01
C THR A 212 35.47 6.00 -25.02
N ALA A 213 34.88 5.99 -26.20
CA ALA A 213 35.32 5.37 -27.43
C ALA A 213 36.84 5.33 -27.59
N ARG A 214 37.38 4.15 -27.86
CA ARG A 214 38.76 3.95 -28.31
C ARG A 214 38.80 4.15 -29.83
N PRO A 215 39.63 5.05 -30.38
CA PRO A 215 39.69 5.25 -31.83
C PRO A 215 40.37 4.05 -32.49
N SER A 216 39.70 3.46 -33.47
CA SER A 216 40.24 2.38 -34.29
C SER A 216 41.40 2.90 -35.16
N ARG A 217 42.60 2.41 -34.87
CA ARG A 217 43.79 2.67 -35.68
C ARG A 217 43.64 2.03 -37.06
N ARG A 218 43.53 2.88 -38.09
CA ARG A 218 43.89 2.57 -39.48
C ARG A 218 45.31 1.99 -39.52
N ARG A 219 45.47 0.80 -40.10
CA ARG A 219 46.69 0.35 -40.77
C ARG A 219 46.31 -0.19 -42.15
N GLY A 220 46.87 0.41 -43.18
CA GLY A 220 46.78 -0.05 -44.56
C GLY A 220 48.06 -0.74 -45.05
N LYS A 221 47.93 -1.30 -46.26
CA LYS A 221 48.88 -1.96 -47.21
C LYS A 221 48.52 -3.44 -47.38
N GLY A 222 48.31 -4.00 -48.57
CA GLY A 222 48.60 -3.57 -49.95
C GLY A 222 48.12 -4.66 -50.95
N PRO A 223 48.50 -4.64 -52.25
CA PRO A 223 47.54 -4.70 -53.37
C PRO A 223 47.66 -5.91 -54.32
N SER A 224 46.64 -6.13 -55.16
CA SER A 224 46.74 -6.79 -56.48
C SER A 224 45.52 -6.43 -57.35
N ARG A 225 45.67 -5.54 -58.36
CA ARG A 225 45.67 -5.86 -59.83
C ARG A 225 44.79 -7.07 -60.16
N GLY A 226 43.64 -6.98 -60.84
CA GLY A 226 43.26 -6.17 -62.00
C GLY A 226 43.10 -7.12 -63.19
N THR A 227 41.90 -7.24 -63.77
CA THR A 227 41.57 -7.54 -65.20
C THR A 227 40.05 -7.77 -65.34
N GLN A 228 39.33 -6.78 -65.87
CA GLN A 228 38.12 -6.96 -66.73
C GLN A 228 38.61 -7.30 -68.16
N PRO A 229 37.78 -7.65 -69.20
CA PRO A 229 36.32 -7.42 -69.35
C PRO A 229 35.55 -8.54 -70.11
N ARG A 230 34.21 -8.44 -70.19
CA ARG A 230 33.42 -8.26 -71.44
C ARG A 230 31.92 -8.50 -71.23
N ALA A 231 31.16 -7.93 -72.17
CA ALA A 231 29.77 -7.55 -72.11
C ALA A 231 28.82 -8.43 -72.95
N ARG A 232 27.53 -8.07 -72.90
CA ARG A 232 26.37 -8.46 -73.75
C ARG A 232 25.69 -9.79 -73.34
N SER A 233 24.37 -9.96 -73.35
CA SER A 233 23.28 -9.29 -74.07
C SER A 233 21.90 -9.57 -73.45
N LEU A 234 20.99 -8.62 -73.66
CA LEU A 234 19.53 -8.70 -73.81
C LEU A 234 18.91 -10.10 -74.02
N THR A 235 17.74 -10.36 -73.42
CA THR A 235 16.44 -10.74 -74.06
C THR A 235 15.36 -10.82 -72.95
N ARG A 236 14.42 -9.86 -72.82
CA ARG A 236 13.03 -9.90 -73.34
C ARG A 236 12.26 -11.20 -73.05
N ARG A 237 11.28 -11.19 -72.14
CA ARG A 237 9.85 -11.34 -72.48
C ARG A 237 8.94 -11.39 -71.24
N SER A 238 7.88 -10.61 -71.39
CA SER A 238 6.59 -10.53 -70.71
C SER A 238 5.69 -11.76 -70.89
N ARG A 239 4.60 -11.77 -70.11
CA ARG A 239 3.34 -12.56 -70.16
C ARG A 239 3.32 -13.70 -69.15
N SER A 240 2.29 -13.92 -68.35
CA SER A 240 0.97 -13.30 -68.16
C SER A 240 0.47 -13.71 -66.78
#